data_AF-A0A4D6KK36-F1
#
_entry.id   AF-A0A4D6KK36-F1
#
_cell.length_a   1.000
_cell.length_b   1.000
_cell.length_c   1.000
_cell.angle_alpha   90.00
_cell.angle_beta   90.00
_cell.angle_gamma   90.00
#
_symmetry.space_group_name_H-M   'P 1'
#
loop_
_entity.id
_entity.type
_entity.pdbx_description
1 polymer ?
#
loop_
_entity_poly.entity_id
_entity_poly.type
_entity_poly.pdbx_seq_one_letter_code
_entity_poly.pdbx_strand_id
1 'polypeptide(L)'
;MAEEEEDSELSDKHKVEIAKWFLLNSPPGEIKYVAKDVKSILNNDDLYNEAASEAFPFYNKSHLISIQMANRSGDVLVTSFGELDGDAFLEPRTAQVAIVDHVKQVCTDVRPATDEELATPYVEEFRCNLDIELLKYVEEAYPKGVCSVYCINGKDVEAPGSNFELAVVISAARHSPQNFCNGSWSSVWNIEFKYDQQAVEVKGKMQVGAHYFEEGNVQLDAKHECKDTILFQTPEECAVTITTIIRHHEAEYFASLEASYLNLSDSTFKDLRRKLPVTRTLFPWNNTLQFSLTRDISKELGIGKTAQVAIVDHVKQVCTDVRPATDEELATPYVEEFRCNLDIELLKYVEEAYPKGVCSVYCINGKDVEAPGSNFELAVVISAARHSPQNFCNGSWSSVWNIEFKYDQQAVEVKGKMQVGAHYFEEGNVQLDAKHECKDTILFQTPEECAVTITTIIRHHEAEYFASLEASYLNLSDSTFKDLRRKLPVTRTLFPWNNTLQFSLTRDISKELGIGK
;
A
#
# COMPACT_ATOMS: atom_id res chain seq x y z
N MET A 1 13.61 8.59 -36.41
CA MET A 1 12.15 8.36 -36.34
C MET A 1 11.97 7.24 -35.35
N ALA A 2 11.50 7.57 -34.15
CA ALA A 2 11.01 6.56 -33.22
C ALA A 2 9.63 6.13 -33.73
N GLU A 3 9.44 4.83 -33.93
CA GLU A 3 8.13 4.25 -34.18
C GLU A 3 7.35 4.37 -32.86
N GLU A 4 6.25 5.13 -32.88
CA GLU A 4 5.25 5.13 -31.82
C GLU A 4 4.63 3.73 -31.80
N GLU A 5 4.82 2.98 -30.72
CA GLU A 5 4.05 1.77 -30.45
C GLU A 5 2.57 2.18 -30.31
N GLU A 6 1.75 1.87 -31.31
CA GLU A 6 0.30 1.96 -31.19
C GLU A 6 -0.15 0.98 -30.09
N ASP A 7 -0.51 1.52 -28.93
CA ASP A 7 -1.22 0.79 -27.87
C ASP A 7 -2.46 0.13 -28.48
N SER A 8 -2.41 -1.19 -28.69
CA SER A 8 -3.53 -1.94 -29.24
C SER A 8 -4.73 -1.82 -28.30
N GLU A 9 -5.88 -1.32 -28.80
CA GLU A 9 -7.10 -1.21 -28.00
C GLU A 9 -7.48 -2.56 -27.36
N LEU A 10 -7.81 -2.51 -26.07
CA LEU A 10 -8.27 -3.68 -25.31
C LEU A 10 -9.52 -4.30 -25.97
N SER A 11 -9.51 -5.63 -26.09
CA SER A 11 -10.69 -6.37 -26.56
C SER A 11 -11.90 -6.16 -25.63
N ASP A 12 -13.11 -6.22 -26.19
CA ASP A 12 -14.35 -6.04 -25.41
C ASP A 12 -14.47 -7.08 -24.28
N LYS A 13 -14.02 -8.31 -24.53
CA LYS A 13 -13.94 -9.34 -23.48
C LYS A 13 -13.04 -8.92 -22.31
N HIS A 14 -11.87 -8.34 -22.58
CA HIS A 14 -10.99 -7.84 -21.51
C HIS A 14 -11.60 -6.65 -20.77
N LYS A 15 -12.31 -5.76 -21.48
CA LYS A 15 -13.03 -4.64 -20.85
C LYS A 15 -14.09 -5.15 -19.87
N VAL A 16 -14.87 -6.17 -20.26
CA VAL A 16 -15.88 -6.81 -19.40
C VAL A 16 -15.23 -7.43 -18.17
N GLU A 17 -14.13 -8.17 -18.32
CA GLU A 17 -13.44 -8.79 -17.17
C GLU A 17 -12.87 -7.75 -16.19
N ILE A 18 -12.32 -6.64 -16.70
CA ILE A 18 -11.85 -5.52 -15.86
C ILE A 18 -13.03 -4.85 -15.14
N ALA A 19 -14.15 -4.65 -15.84
CA ALA A 19 -15.37 -4.08 -15.27
C ALA A 19 -15.90 -4.94 -14.11
N LYS A 20 -15.99 -6.26 -14.34
CA LYS A 20 -16.37 -7.23 -13.30
C LYS A 20 -15.43 -7.14 -12.11
N TRP A 21 -14.12 -7.09 -12.35
CA TRP A 21 -13.13 -6.98 -11.27
C TRP A 21 -13.34 -5.72 -10.41
N PHE A 22 -13.60 -4.56 -11.01
CA PHE A 22 -13.92 -3.34 -10.25
C PHE A 22 -15.20 -3.48 -9.41
N LEU A 23 -16.26 -4.05 -10.00
CA LEU A 23 -17.53 -4.27 -9.29
C LEU A 23 -17.36 -5.22 -8.10
N LEU A 24 -16.64 -6.33 -8.30
CA LEU A 24 -16.41 -7.34 -7.26
C LEU A 24 -15.54 -6.85 -6.09
N ASN A 25 -14.62 -5.93 -6.34
CA ASN A 25 -13.74 -5.34 -5.33
C ASN A 25 -14.27 -4.00 -4.79
N SER A 26 -15.55 -3.71 -5.00
CA SER A 26 -16.18 -2.53 -4.41
C SER A 26 -16.19 -2.64 -2.88
N PRO A 27 -15.95 -1.55 -2.14
CA PRO A 27 -16.09 -1.58 -0.69
C PRO A 27 -17.55 -1.84 -0.25
N PRO A 28 -17.77 -2.41 0.95
CA PRO A 28 -19.11 -2.68 1.47
C PRO A 28 -20.02 -1.43 1.46
N GLY A 29 -21.14 -1.53 0.77
CA GLY A 29 -22.13 -0.45 0.62
C GLY A 29 -21.85 0.55 -0.50
N GLU A 30 -20.77 0.38 -1.27
CA GLU A 30 -20.34 1.36 -2.28
C GLU A 30 -20.47 0.89 -3.73
N ILE A 31 -20.84 -0.37 -3.97
CA ILE A 31 -20.96 -0.94 -5.32
C ILE A 31 -21.81 -0.09 -6.27
N LYS A 32 -22.87 0.58 -5.79
CA LYS A 32 -23.70 1.45 -6.63
C LYS A 32 -22.95 2.69 -7.14
N TYR A 33 -22.02 3.23 -6.36
CA TYR A 33 -21.16 4.33 -6.78
C TYR A 33 -20.10 3.84 -7.77
N VAL A 34 -19.42 2.76 -7.42
CA VAL A 34 -18.41 2.14 -8.31
C VAL A 34 -19.04 1.74 -9.64
N ALA A 35 -20.24 1.16 -9.64
CA ALA A 35 -20.95 0.78 -10.85
C ALA A 35 -21.27 1.98 -11.75
N LYS A 36 -21.62 3.13 -11.16
CA LYS A 36 -21.82 4.37 -11.92
C LYS A 36 -20.53 4.84 -12.59
N ASP A 37 -19.41 4.77 -11.87
CA ASP A 37 -18.11 5.18 -12.39
C ASP A 37 -17.61 4.22 -13.47
N VAL A 38 -17.71 2.91 -13.23
CA VAL A 38 -17.42 1.85 -14.22
C VAL A 38 -18.25 2.05 -15.48
N LYS A 39 -19.57 2.28 -15.35
CA LYS A 39 -20.43 2.58 -16.50
C LYS A 39 -19.93 3.77 -17.32
N SER A 40 -19.49 4.85 -16.65
CA SER A 40 -18.94 6.03 -17.31
C SER A 40 -17.59 5.76 -17.99
N ILE A 41 -16.75 4.89 -17.41
CA ILE A 41 -15.43 4.53 -17.96
C ILE A 41 -15.57 3.65 -19.20
N LEU A 42 -16.48 2.65 -19.17
CA LEU A 42 -16.69 1.77 -20.32
C LEU A 42 -17.36 2.48 -21.49
N ASN A 43 -18.26 3.44 -21.21
CA ASN A 43 -19.04 4.17 -22.22
C ASN A 43 -19.75 3.26 -23.24
N ASN A 44 -20.10 2.04 -22.82
CA ASN A 44 -20.81 1.03 -23.59
C ASN A 44 -21.76 0.28 -22.65
N ASP A 45 -23.06 0.51 -22.85
CA ASP A 45 -24.10 -0.03 -21.96
C ASP A 45 -24.22 -1.55 -22.05
N ASP A 46 -23.98 -2.15 -23.23
CA ASP A 46 -24.10 -3.60 -23.41
C ASP A 46 -23.01 -4.34 -22.64
N LEU A 47 -21.75 -3.89 -22.76
CA LEU A 47 -20.61 -4.47 -22.02
C LEU A 47 -20.75 -4.25 -20.50
N TYR A 48 -21.23 -3.08 -20.09
CA TYR A 48 -21.50 -2.80 -18.69
C TYR A 48 -22.60 -3.72 -18.14
N ASN A 49 -23.71 -3.90 -18.88
CA ASN A 49 -24.82 -4.74 -18.43
C ASN A 49 -24.40 -6.21 -18.31
N GLU A 50 -23.59 -6.71 -19.24
CA GLU A 50 -22.98 -8.04 -19.15
C GLU A 50 -22.15 -8.17 -17.87
N ALA A 51 -21.19 -7.26 -17.65
CA ALA A 51 -20.35 -7.27 -16.45
C ALA A 51 -21.16 -7.16 -15.15
N ALA A 52 -22.15 -6.27 -15.10
CA ALA A 52 -22.98 -6.04 -13.93
C ALA A 52 -23.87 -7.25 -13.61
N SER A 53 -24.47 -7.88 -14.62
CA SER A 53 -25.34 -9.05 -14.44
C SER A 53 -24.61 -10.23 -13.79
N GLU A 54 -23.31 -10.38 -14.05
CA GLU A 54 -22.48 -11.42 -13.45
C GLU A 54 -21.87 -11.01 -12.10
N ALA A 55 -21.43 -9.76 -11.95
CA ALA A 55 -20.71 -9.32 -10.76
C ALA A 55 -21.63 -9.06 -9.55
N PHE A 56 -22.82 -8.47 -9.76
CA PHE A 56 -23.71 -8.09 -8.65
C PHE A 56 -24.22 -9.30 -7.84
N PRO A 57 -24.63 -10.44 -8.45
CA PRO A 57 -25.02 -11.63 -7.70
C PRO A 57 -23.91 -12.14 -6.79
N PHE A 58 -22.68 -12.22 -7.29
CA PHE A 58 -21.54 -12.68 -6.50
C PHE A 58 -21.20 -11.70 -5.39
N TYR A 59 -21.15 -10.40 -5.70
CA TYR A 59 -20.90 -9.35 -4.71
C TYR A 59 -21.93 -9.35 -3.58
N ASN A 60 -23.23 -9.42 -3.92
CA ASN A 60 -24.31 -9.38 -2.94
C ASN A 60 -24.23 -10.58 -1.98
N LYS A 61 -23.93 -11.78 -2.53
CA LYS A 61 -23.75 -13.01 -1.74
C LYS A 61 -22.50 -12.97 -0.88
N SER A 62 -21.38 -12.47 -1.39
CA SER A 62 -20.12 -12.42 -0.64
C SER A 62 -20.15 -11.39 0.49
N HIS A 63 -20.88 -10.29 0.31
CA HIS A 63 -21.05 -9.24 1.32
C HIS A 63 -22.26 -9.47 2.24
N LEU A 64 -23.01 -10.56 2.04
CA LEU A 64 -24.15 -10.96 2.86
C LEU A 64 -25.13 -9.80 3.11
N ILE A 65 -25.48 -9.09 2.02
CA ILE A 65 -26.33 -7.89 2.13
C ILE A 65 -27.72 -8.26 2.62
N SER A 66 -28.31 -7.39 3.45
CA SER A 66 -29.71 -7.48 3.83
C SER A 66 -30.57 -6.64 2.89
N ILE A 67 -31.69 -7.20 2.43
CA ILE A 67 -32.65 -6.51 1.57
C ILE A 67 -34.03 -6.59 2.22
N GLN A 68 -34.69 -5.45 2.39
CA GLN A 68 -36.06 -5.41 2.91
C GLN A 68 -37.03 -6.10 1.95
N MET A 69 -37.84 -7.01 2.47
CA MET A 69 -38.85 -7.73 1.71
C MET A 69 -39.95 -6.79 1.20
N ALA A 70 -40.48 -7.06 0.00
CA ALA A 70 -41.47 -6.20 -0.65
C ALA A 70 -42.77 -6.03 0.18
N ASN A 71 -43.14 -7.05 0.95
CA ASN A 71 -44.30 -7.06 1.85
C ASN A 71 -44.00 -6.45 3.24
N ARG A 72 -42.77 -5.99 3.49
CA ARG A 72 -42.28 -5.46 4.78
C ARG A 72 -42.38 -6.42 5.97
N SER A 73 -42.36 -7.73 5.73
CA SER A 73 -42.33 -8.75 6.80
C SER A 73 -40.99 -8.85 7.52
N GLY A 74 -39.95 -8.20 6.99
CA GLY A 74 -38.60 -8.21 7.52
C GLY A 74 -37.59 -7.97 6.41
N ASP A 75 -36.34 -8.33 6.68
CA ASP A 75 -35.25 -8.30 5.70
C ASP A 75 -34.85 -9.74 5.37
N VAL A 76 -34.44 -9.99 4.13
CA VAL A 76 -33.83 -11.25 3.69
C VAL A 76 -32.32 -11.05 3.54
N LEU A 77 -31.53 -12.02 3.99
CA LEU A 77 -30.09 -12.05 3.71
C LEU A 77 -29.83 -12.71 2.36
N VAL A 78 -29.07 -12.02 1.50
CA VAL A 78 -28.63 -12.56 0.22
C VAL A 78 -27.39 -13.42 0.45
N THR A 79 -27.56 -14.73 0.53
CA THR A 79 -26.50 -15.69 0.83
C THR A 79 -26.60 -16.91 -0.07
N SER A 80 -25.49 -17.61 -0.28
CA SER A 80 -25.51 -18.91 -0.99
C SER A 80 -26.22 -20.02 -0.21
N PHE A 81 -26.43 -19.85 1.10
CA PHE A 81 -27.10 -20.84 1.95
C PHE A 81 -28.62 -20.79 1.81
N GLY A 82 -29.18 -19.63 1.48
CA GLY A 82 -30.60 -19.42 1.25
C GLY A 82 -31.00 -19.35 -0.23
N GLU A 83 -30.04 -19.47 -1.16
CA GLU A 83 -30.30 -19.39 -2.60
C GLU A 83 -31.06 -20.64 -3.10
N LEU A 84 -32.21 -20.43 -3.73
CA LEU A 84 -33.05 -21.50 -4.29
C LEU A 84 -32.95 -21.57 -5.82
N ASP A 85 -33.17 -20.45 -6.49
CA ASP A 85 -33.14 -20.34 -7.96
C ASP A 85 -32.65 -18.95 -8.38
N GLY A 86 -31.32 -18.79 -8.45
CA GLY A 86 -30.60 -17.59 -8.89
C GLY A 86 -30.94 -16.30 -8.12
N ASP A 87 -32.11 -15.75 -8.40
CA ASP A 87 -32.66 -14.52 -7.81
C ASP A 87 -33.59 -14.79 -6.62
N ALA A 88 -33.95 -16.05 -6.35
CA ALA A 88 -34.86 -16.44 -5.26
C ALA A 88 -34.12 -16.85 -3.98
N PHE A 89 -34.40 -16.17 -2.87
CA PHE A 89 -33.75 -16.38 -1.57
C PHE A 89 -34.76 -16.71 -0.47
N LEU A 90 -34.53 -17.83 0.22
CA LEU A 90 -35.31 -18.27 1.37
C LEU A 90 -35.02 -17.40 2.61
N GLU A 91 -36.07 -16.95 3.29
CA GLU A 91 -36.04 -16.50 4.67
C GLU A 91 -36.70 -17.58 5.56
N PRO A 92 -35.91 -18.42 6.25
CA PRO A 92 -36.41 -19.56 6.99
C PRO A 92 -37.35 -19.20 8.13
N ARG A 93 -37.11 -18.06 8.82
CA ARG A 93 -37.89 -17.68 10.02
C ARG A 93 -39.35 -17.41 9.70
N THR A 94 -39.62 -16.75 8.57
CA THR A 94 -40.98 -16.41 8.15
C THR A 94 -41.54 -17.42 7.13
N ALA A 95 -40.76 -18.43 6.75
CA ALA A 95 -41.07 -19.38 5.69
C ALA A 95 -41.49 -18.67 4.38
N GLN A 96 -40.71 -17.68 3.98
CA GLN A 96 -40.93 -16.88 2.78
C GLN A 96 -39.75 -16.98 1.82
N VAL A 97 -40.02 -16.80 0.53
CA VAL A 97 -39.00 -16.67 -0.51
C VAL A 97 -39.11 -15.30 -1.14
N ALA A 98 -38.03 -14.55 -1.08
CA ALA A 98 -37.89 -13.22 -1.66
C ALA A 98 -37.23 -13.31 -3.03
N ILE A 99 -37.79 -12.61 -4.02
CA ILE A 99 -37.21 -12.49 -5.37
C ILE A 99 -36.43 -11.19 -5.45
N VAL A 100 -35.11 -11.27 -5.66
CA VAL A 100 -34.18 -10.16 -5.58
C VAL A 100 -33.70 -9.72 -6.95
N ASP A 101 -33.85 -8.43 -7.27
CA ASP A 101 -33.11 -7.82 -8.37
C ASP A 101 -31.71 -7.46 -7.86
N HIS A 102 -30.70 -8.24 -8.26
CA HIS A 102 -29.33 -8.08 -7.78
C HIS A 102 -28.71 -6.72 -8.11
N VAL A 103 -28.96 -6.18 -9.31
CA VAL A 103 -28.37 -4.92 -9.78
C VAL A 103 -29.01 -3.73 -9.05
N LYS A 104 -30.33 -3.74 -8.89
CA LYS A 104 -31.03 -2.70 -8.12
C LYS A 104 -30.86 -2.87 -6.61
N GLN A 105 -30.51 -4.07 -6.16
CA GLN A 105 -30.49 -4.49 -4.75
C GLN A 105 -31.82 -4.21 -4.06
N VAL A 106 -32.92 -4.74 -4.64
CA VAL A 106 -34.27 -4.61 -4.09
C VAL A 106 -35.02 -5.93 -4.18
N CYS A 107 -35.89 -6.19 -3.22
CA CYS A 107 -36.85 -7.28 -3.29
C CYS A 107 -38.01 -6.85 -4.19
N THR A 108 -38.24 -7.60 -5.26
CA THR A 108 -39.28 -7.32 -6.26
C THR A 108 -40.60 -8.01 -5.95
N ASP A 109 -40.54 -9.22 -5.38
CA ASP A 109 -41.71 -10.01 -5.01
C ASP A 109 -41.39 -10.94 -3.83
N VAL A 110 -42.43 -11.40 -3.12
CA VAL A 110 -42.33 -12.34 -2.01
C VAL A 110 -43.43 -13.38 -2.13
N ARG A 111 -43.05 -14.65 -2.05
CA ARG A 111 -43.99 -15.78 -1.99
C ARG A 111 -43.78 -16.62 -0.73
N PRO A 112 -44.79 -17.41 -0.29
CA PRO A 112 -44.55 -18.46 0.69
C PRO A 112 -43.54 -19.50 0.18
N ALA A 113 -42.74 -20.05 1.09
CA ALA A 113 -41.94 -21.23 0.80
C ALA A 113 -42.84 -22.47 0.63
N THR A 114 -42.43 -23.37 -0.25
CA THR A 114 -43.08 -24.69 -0.42
C THR A 114 -42.56 -25.69 0.60
N ASP A 115 -43.31 -26.75 0.86
CA ASP A 115 -42.90 -27.80 1.80
C ASP A 115 -41.56 -28.45 1.43
N GLU A 116 -41.22 -28.50 0.13
CA GLU A 116 -39.97 -29.06 -0.41
C GLU A 116 -38.74 -28.16 -0.17
N GLU A 117 -38.98 -26.85 -0.01
CA GLU A 117 -37.97 -25.84 0.28
C GLU A 117 -37.68 -25.72 1.79
N LEU A 118 -38.59 -26.21 2.63
CA LEU A 118 -38.48 -26.16 4.09
C LEU A 118 -37.87 -27.46 4.64
N ALA A 119 -37.27 -27.36 5.82
CA ALA A 119 -36.78 -28.52 6.54
C ALA A 119 -37.92 -29.30 7.21
N THR A 120 -37.69 -30.58 7.48
CA THR A 120 -38.62 -31.40 8.26
C THR A 120 -38.85 -30.84 9.67
N PRO A 121 -39.98 -31.16 10.34
CA PRO A 121 -40.28 -30.68 11.68
C PRO A 121 -39.19 -30.96 12.72
N TYR A 122 -38.45 -32.08 12.57
CA TYR A 122 -37.35 -32.45 13.46
C TYR A 122 -36.18 -31.47 13.36
N VAL A 123 -35.69 -31.18 12.16
CA VAL A 123 -34.60 -30.22 11.96
C VAL A 123 -35.04 -28.79 12.24
N GLU A 124 -36.30 -28.47 11.92
CA GLU A 124 -36.89 -27.16 12.19
C GLU A 124 -36.92 -26.83 13.70
N GLU A 125 -37.07 -27.83 14.58
CA GLU A 125 -37.00 -27.63 16.03
C GLU A 125 -35.62 -27.12 16.48
N PHE A 126 -34.53 -27.67 15.93
CA PHE A 126 -33.16 -27.20 16.20
C PHE A 126 -32.92 -25.81 15.60
N ARG A 127 -33.34 -25.60 14.34
CA ARG A 127 -33.19 -24.33 13.63
C ARG A 127 -33.93 -23.20 14.36
N CYS A 128 -35.18 -23.43 14.75
CA CYS A 128 -36.04 -22.45 15.40
C CYS A 128 -35.54 -22.08 16.81
N ASN A 129 -35.16 -23.05 17.64
CA ASN A 129 -34.59 -22.76 18.96
C ASN A 129 -33.29 -21.96 18.86
N LEU A 130 -32.41 -22.33 17.91
CA LEU A 130 -31.18 -21.59 17.66
C LEU A 130 -31.44 -20.17 17.15
N ASP A 131 -32.39 -20.00 16.23
CA ASP A 131 -32.79 -18.71 15.68
C ASP A 131 -33.34 -17.75 16.77
N ILE A 132 -34.13 -18.27 17.72
CA ILE A 132 -34.66 -17.48 18.84
C ILE A 132 -33.54 -16.98 19.75
N GLU A 133 -32.58 -17.84 20.11
CA GLU A 133 -31.45 -17.42 20.97
C GLU A 133 -30.51 -16.45 20.24
N LEU A 134 -30.26 -16.68 18.95
CA LEU A 134 -29.46 -15.77 18.12
C LEU A 134 -30.10 -14.41 17.94
N LEU A 135 -31.42 -14.33 17.76
CA LEU A 135 -32.14 -13.05 17.67
C LEU A 135 -31.90 -12.20 18.91
N LYS A 136 -32.01 -12.79 20.10
CA LYS A 136 -31.73 -12.09 21.37
C LYS A 136 -30.29 -11.57 21.41
N TYR A 137 -29.34 -12.39 21.00
CA TYR A 137 -27.93 -12.00 20.94
C TYR A 137 -27.69 -10.87 19.94
N VAL A 138 -28.25 -10.98 18.73
CA VAL A 138 -28.02 -10.01 17.65
C VAL A 138 -28.69 -8.67 17.95
N GLU A 139 -29.88 -8.65 18.54
CA GLU A 139 -30.54 -7.42 18.99
C GLU A 139 -29.74 -6.70 20.09
N GLU A 140 -29.06 -7.45 20.96
CA GLU A 140 -28.21 -6.92 22.03
C GLU A 140 -26.87 -6.38 21.49
N ALA A 141 -26.21 -7.15 20.62
CA ALA A 141 -24.85 -6.86 20.16
C ALA A 141 -24.80 -5.94 18.92
N TYR A 142 -25.81 -6.00 18.05
CA TYR A 142 -25.82 -5.33 16.75
C TYR A 142 -27.14 -4.54 16.54
N PRO A 143 -27.18 -3.23 16.86
CA PRO A 143 -28.34 -2.36 16.70
C PRO A 143 -29.03 -2.34 15.32
N LYS A 144 -28.32 -2.74 14.26
CA LYS A 144 -28.84 -2.94 12.89
C LYS A 144 -28.42 -4.29 12.30
N GLY A 145 -28.13 -5.26 13.16
CA GLY A 145 -27.79 -6.61 12.74
C GLY A 145 -29.02 -7.36 12.25
N VAL A 146 -28.80 -8.21 11.27
CA VAL A 146 -29.76 -9.19 10.78
C VAL A 146 -29.10 -10.55 10.87
N CYS A 147 -29.87 -11.56 11.27
CA CYS A 147 -29.41 -12.94 11.23
C CYS A 147 -30.47 -13.87 10.66
N SER A 148 -29.99 -14.95 10.04
CA SER A 148 -30.83 -16.05 9.54
C SER A 148 -30.11 -17.38 9.77
N VAL A 149 -30.89 -18.44 10.04
CA VAL A 149 -30.39 -19.80 10.27
C VAL A 149 -30.94 -20.72 9.19
N TYR A 150 -30.06 -21.32 8.39
CA TYR A 150 -30.39 -22.17 7.26
C TYR A 150 -30.09 -23.64 7.57
N CYS A 151 -30.89 -24.56 7.05
CA CYS A 151 -30.48 -25.96 6.95
C CYS A 151 -29.77 -26.15 5.61
N ILE A 152 -28.49 -26.51 5.65
CA ILE A 152 -27.64 -26.63 4.45
C ILE A 152 -27.32 -28.09 4.10
N ASN A 153 -27.55 -29.00 5.04
CA ASN A 153 -27.47 -30.45 4.81
C ASN A 153 -28.44 -31.19 5.72
N GLY A 154 -29.04 -32.28 5.24
CA GLY A 154 -29.95 -33.12 6.03
C GLY A 154 -31.34 -32.54 6.24
N LYS A 155 -31.86 -31.72 5.30
CA LYS A 155 -33.21 -31.12 5.43
C LYS A 155 -34.34 -32.15 5.59
N ASP A 156 -34.16 -33.32 4.99
CA ASP A 156 -35.13 -34.44 4.96
C ASP A 156 -35.01 -35.39 6.17
N VAL A 157 -34.22 -35.05 7.20
CA VAL A 157 -34.01 -35.91 8.38
C VAL A 157 -35.24 -35.86 9.30
N GLU A 158 -36.07 -36.89 9.27
CA GLU A 158 -37.33 -36.93 10.03
C GLU A 158 -37.20 -37.35 11.51
N ALA A 159 -36.08 -37.97 11.91
CA ALA A 159 -35.89 -38.52 13.24
C ALA A 159 -34.41 -38.59 13.65
N PRO A 160 -34.10 -38.75 14.96
CA PRO A 160 -32.74 -38.99 15.42
C PRO A 160 -32.11 -40.22 14.75
N GLY A 161 -30.86 -40.11 14.31
CA GLY A 161 -30.15 -41.21 13.64
C GLY A 161 -29.40 -40.84 12.37
N SER A 162 -29.41 -39.56 11.97
CA SER A 162 -28.64 -39.06 10.83
C SER A 162 -28.07 -37.69 11.14
N ASN A 163 -26.96 -37.36 10.48
CA ASN A 163 -26.30 -36.08 10.63
C ASN A 163 -27.02 -35.02 9.80
N PHE A 164 -27.03 -33.78 10.29
CA PHE A 164 -27.52 -32.61 9.56
C PHE A 164 -26.63 -31.42 9.87
N GLU A 165 -26.70 -30.38 9.04
CA GLU A 165 -25.88 -29.18 9.18
C GLU A 165 -26.74 -27.92 9.06
N LEU A 166 -26.52 -27.01 10.01
CA LEU A 166 -27.09 -25.68 10.00
C LEU A 166 -26.02 -24.64 9.67
N ALA A 167 -26.38 -23.59 8.94
CA ALA A 167 -25.56 -22.41 8.74
C ALA A 167 -26.24 -21.21 9.39
N VAL A 168 -25.56 -20.58 10.33
CA VAL A 168 -25.97 -19.29 10.90
C VAL A 168 -25.24 -18.20 10.15
N VAL A 169 -25.97 -17.20 9.69
CA VAL A 169 -25.41 -15.99 9.09
C VAL A 169 -25.83 -14.80 9.95
N ILE A 170 -24.85 -14.00 10.37
CA ILE A 170 -25.07 -12.70 11.02
C ILE A 170 -24.43 -11.65 10.13
N SER A 171 -25.17 -10.60 9.80
CA SER A 171 -24.69 -9.48 9.00
C SER A 171 -25.12 -8.17 9.66
N ALA A 172 -24.18 -7.26 9.86
CA ALA A 172 -24.44 -5.94 10.39
C ALA A 172 -23.63 -4.93 9.58
N ALA A 173 -24.29 -3.96 8.97
CA ALA A 173 -23.62 -2.93 8.19
C ALA A 173 -24.09 -1.55 8.61
N ARG A 174 -23.14 -0.61 8.64
CA ARG A 174 -23.42 0.80 8.81
C ARG A 174 -22.72 1.58 7.71
N HIS A 175 -23.53 2.14 6.82
CA HIS A 175 -23.04 3.03 5.78
C HIS A 175 -23.32 4.47 6.16
N SER A 176 -22.28 5.29 6.27
CA SER A 176 -22.39 6.73 6.50
C SER A 176 -21.58 7.50 5.44
N PRO A 177 -22.05 7.54 4.18
CA PRO A 177 -21.34 8.24 3.11
C PRO A 177 -21.16 9.74 3.39
N GLN A 178 -22.08 10.36 4.14
CA GLN A 178 -21.99 11.76 4.56
C GLN A 178 -20.81 12.01 5.51
N ASN A 179 -20.41 11.00 6.26
CA ASN A 179 -19.24 11.03 7.15
C ASN A 179 -18.04 10.31 6.52
N PHE A 180 -18.09 10.02 5.22
CA PHE A 180 -17.03 9.35 4.46
C PHE A 180 -16.57 8.02 5.09
N CYS A 181 -17.48 7.29 5.73
CA CYS A 181 -17.15 6.08 6.48
C CYS A 181 -18.23 5.01 6.31
N ASN A 182 -17.80 3.81 5.94
CA ASN A 182 -18.64 2.62 5.87
C ASN A 182 -17.99 1.50 6.69
N GLY A 183 -18.81 0.72 7.38
CA GLY A 183 -18.37 -0.44 8.15
C GLY A 183 -19.33 -1.60 7.97
N SER A 184 -18.78 -2.81 7.97
CA SER A 184 -19.53 -4.05 7.92
C SER A 184 -18.91 -5.09 8.84
N TRP A 185 -19.76 -5.79 9.57
CA TRP A 185 -19.46 -7.02 10.26
C TRP A 185 -20.27 -8.13 9.63
N SER A 186 -19.65 -9.26 9.37
CA SER A 186 -20.37 -10.46 8.98
C SER A 186 -19.73 -11.68 9.62
N SER A 187 -20.56 -12.64 10.01
CA SER A 187 -20.09 -13.93 10.49
C SER A 187 -20.97 -15.05 9.97
N VAL A 188 -20.31 -16.16 9.63
CA VAL A 188 -20.92 -17.38 9.15
C VAL A 188 -20.47 -18.51 10.05
N TRP A 189 -21.42 -19.23 10.63
CA TRP A 189 -21.17 -20.35 11.51
C TRP A 189 -21.81 -21.62 10.95
N ASN A 190 -20.96 -22.57 10.57
CA ASN A 190 -21.38 -23.90 10.16
C ASN A 190 -21.45 -24.81 11.40
N ILE A 191 -22.62 -25.38 11.64
CA ILE A 191 -22.93 -26.19 12.82
C ILE A 191 -23.31 -27.58 12.34
N GLU A 192 -22.38 -28.52 12.49
CA GLU A 192 -22.51 -29.89 12.01
C GLU A 192 -22.91 -30.81 13.17
N PHE A 193 -24.15 -31.31 13.15
CA PHE A 193 -24.67 -32.22 14.16
C PHE A 193 -24.30 -33.66 13.78
N LYS A 194 -23.37 -34.27 14.52
CA LYS A 194 -22.86 -35.63 14.30
C LYS A 194 -23.48 -36.61 15.29
N TYR A 195 -24.54 -37.26 14.87
CA TYR A 195 -25.26 -38.24 15.69
C TYR A 195 -24.36 -39.42 16.10
N ASP A 196 -23.60 -39.99 15.16
CA ASP A 196 -22.72 -41.14 15.44
C ASP A 196 -21.64 -40.84 16.49
N GLN A 197 -21.22 -39.57 16.57
CA GLN A 197 -20.16 -39.11 17.48
C GLN A 197 -20.73 -38.47 18.75
N GLN A 198 -22.06 -38.30 18.84
CA GLN A 198 -22.75 -37.56 19.89
C GLN A 198 -22.12 -36.16 20.11
N ALA A 199 -21.73 -35.51 19.01
CA ALA A 199 -21.00 -34.25 19.01
C ALA A 199 -21.62 -33.26 18.01
N VAL A 200 -21.46 -31.97 18.30
CA VAL A 200 -21.80 -30.88 17.39
C VAL A 200 -20.54 -30.07 17.15
N GLU A 201 -20.08 -30.02 15.89
CA GLU A 201 -18.93 -29.21 15.49
C GLU A 201 -19.40 -27.83 15.07
N VAL A 202 -18.84 -26.79 15.68
CA VAL A 202 -19.17 -25.39 15.38
C VAL A 202 -17.95 -24.75 14.73
N LYS A 203 -18.07 -24.32 13.47
CA LYS A 203 -16.99 -23.70 12.69
C LYS A 203 -17.39 -22.29 12.30
N GLY A 204 -16.70 -21.29 12.86
CA GLY A 204 -16.99 -19.88 12.65
C GLY A 204 -16.02 -19.21 11.68
N LYS A 205 -16.55 -18.35 10.83
CA LYS A 205 -15.78 -17.40 10.01
C LYS A 205 -16.34 -16.00 10.24
N MET A 206 -15.52 -15.08 10.71
CA MET A 206 -15.90 -13.69 10.92
C MET A 206 -15.09 -12.81 9.97
N GLN A 207 -15.75 -11.82 9.38
CA GLN A 207 -15.15 -10.83 8.50
C GLN A 207 -15.57 -9.42 8.93
N VAL A 208 -14.58 -8.54 9.03
CA VAL A 208 -14.74 -7.13 9.37
C VAL A 208 -14.22 -6.30 8.22
N GLY A 209 -15.11 -5.46 7.68
CA GLY A 209 -14.81 -4.47 6.66
C GLY A 209 -14.98 -3.06 7.23
N ALA A 210 -14.03 -2.17 6.97
CA ALA A 210 -14.23 -0.75 7.15
C ALA A 210 -13.55 0.04 6.03
N HIS A 211 -14.19 1.13 5.59
CA HIS A 211 -13.66 2.01 4.57
C HIS A 211 -13.90 3.46 5.00
N TYR A 212 -12.81 4.19 5.18
CA TYR A 212 -12.81 5.63 5.45
C TYR A 212 -12.15 6.36 4.29
N PHE A 213 -12.87 7.33 3.72
CA PHE A 213 -12.49 7.96 2.45
C PHE A 213 -12.55 9.50 2.48
N GLU A 214 -12.39 10.11 3.66
CA GLU A 214 -12.24 11.55 3.79
C GLU A 214 -10.79 11.95 3.50
N GLU A 215 -10.56 12.66 2.37
CA GLU A 215 -9.24 13.16 1.97
C GLU A 215 -8.13 12.08 1.86
N GLY A 216 -8.53 10.82 1.71
CA GLY A 216 -7.68 9.65 1.57
C GLY A 216 -8.51 8.41 1.29
N ASN A 217 -7.89 7.24 1.25
CA ASN A 217 -8.58 5.95 1.17
C ASN A 217 -7.89 4.99 2.14
N VAL A 218 -8.58 4.68 3.24
CA VAL A 218 -8.12 3.76 4.28
C VAL A 218 -9.14 2.63 4.39
N GLN A 219 -8.67 1.40 4.19
CA GLN A 219 -9.50 0.21 4.28
C GLN A 219 -8.97 -0.76 5.34
N LEU A 220 -9.91 -1.40 6.02
CA LEU A 220 -9.70 -2.57 6.87
C LEU A 220 -10.48 -3.72 6.23
N ASP A 221 -9.78 -4.79 5.86
CA ASP A 221 -10.37 -6.09 5.55
C ASP A 221 -9.68 -7.12 6.44
N ALA A 222 -10.42 -7.61 7.44
CA ALA A 222 -9.90 -8.55 8.43
C ALA A 222 -10.81 -9.78 8.48
N LYS A 223 -10.17 -10.95 8.52
CA LYS A 223 -10.85 -12.25 8.55
C LYS A 223 -10.30 -13.08 9.71
N HIS A 224 -11.18 -13.83 10.35
CA HIS A 224 -10.82 -14.74 11.41
C HIS A 224 -11.65 -16.01 11.30
N GLU A 225 -11.02 -17.15 11.58
CA GLU A 225 -11.69 -18.45 11.59
C GLU A 225 -11.44 -19.11 12.95
N CYS A 226 -12.48 -19.73 13.50
CA CYS A 226 -12.42 -20.46 14.75
C CYS A 226 -13.23 -21.76 14.64
N LYS A 227 -13.01 -22.67 15.58
CA LYS A 227 -13.74 -23.92 15.68
C LYS A 227 -13.90 -24.33 17.14
N ASP A 228 -15.04 -24.93 17.44
CA ASP A 228 -15.34 -25.53 18.73
C ASP A 228 -16.12 -26.83 18.55
N THR A 229 -16.25 -27.61 19.61
CA THR A 229 -17.02 -28.86 19.61
C THR A 229 -17.74 -29.02 20.93
N ILE A 230 -19.05 -29.25 20.85
CA ILE A 230 -19.91 -29.48 22.01
C ILE A 230 -20.57 -30.85 21.94
N LEU A 231 -21.19 -31.27 23.04
CA LEU A 231 -21.97 -32.49 23.08
C LEU A 231 -23.30 -32.29 22.37
N PHE A 232 -23.77 -33.32 21.67
CA PHE A 232 -25.12 -33.33 21.13
C PHE A 232 -26.12 -33.46 22.29
N GLN A 233 -26.97 -32.45 22.46
CA GLN A 233 -27.99 -32.39 23.50
C GLN A 233 -29.38 -32.10 22.93
N THR A 234 -30.32 -31.69 23.79
CA THR A 234 -31.65 -31.23 23.37
C THR A 234 -31.55 -29.97 22.48
N PRO A 235 -32.54 -29.69 21.61
CA PRO A 235 -32.56 -28.50 20.77
C PRO A 235 -32.32 -27.19 21.54
N GLU A 236 -32.95 -27.05 22.71
CA GLU A 236 -32.87 -25.86 23.57
C GLU A 236 -31.46 -25.69 24.16
N GLU A 237 -30.88 -26.77 24.71
CA GLU A 237 -29.54 -26.73 25.31
C GLU A 237 -28.46 -26.48 24.25
N CYS A 238 -28.60 -27.09 23.06
CA CYS A 238 -27.72 -26.82 21.92
C CYS A 238 -27.79 -25.35 21.51
N ALA A 239 -29.00 -24.78 21.36
CA ALA A 239 -29.20 -23.39 20.95
C ALA A 239 -28.51 -22.39 21.90
N VAL A 240 -28.69 -22.56 23.22
CA VAL A 240 -28.06 -21.70 24.23
C VAL A 240 -26.52 -21.83 24.19
N THR A 241 -26.02 -23.05 24.09
CA THR A 241 -24.58 -23.32 24.11
C THR A 241 -23.89 -22.79 22.84
N ILE A 242 -24.47 -23.05 21.67
CA ILE A 242 -23.97 -22.54 20.38
C ILE A 242 -23.96 -21.01 20.37
N THR A 243 -25.06 -20.37 20.79
CA THR A 243 -25.14 -18.90 20.84
C THR A 243 -24.10 -18.32 21.80
N THR A 244 -23.82 -19.00 22.91
CA THR A 244 -22.77 -18.58 23.87
C THR A 244 -21.37 -18.69 23.25
N ILE A 245 -21.09 -19.75 22.49
CA ILE A 245 -19.83 -19.92 21.76
C ILE A 245 -19.65 -18.83 20.72
N ILE A 246 -20.69 -18.55 19.93
CA ILE A 246 -20.70 -17.48 18.93
C ILE A 246 -20.39 -16.15 19.61
N ARG A 247 -21.16 -15.78 20.65
CA ARG A 247 -20.94 -14.54 21.43
C ARG A 247 -19.51 -14.44 21.97
N HIS A 248 -18.99 -15.52 22.55
CA HIS A 248 -17.65 -15.54 23.12
C HIS A 248 -16.57 -15.27 22.07
N HIS A 249 -16.60 -16.01 20.96
CA HIS A 249 -15.60 -15.85 19.89
C HIS A 249 -15.71 -14.52 19.15
N GLU A 250 -16.92 -14.01 18.90
CA GLU A 250 -17.09 -12.69 18.30
C GLU A 250 -16.56 -11.59 19.21
N ALA A 251 -16.84 -11.66 20.52
CA ALA A 251 -16.32 -10.70 21.51
C ALA A 251 -14.80 -10.78 21.66
N GLU A 252 -14.24 -11.99 21.71
CA GLU A 252 -12.79 -12.22 21.77
C GLU A 252 -12.09 -11.66 20.52
N TYR A 253 -12.63 -11.94 19.33
CA TYR A 253 -12.06 -11.43 18.09
C TYR A 253 -12.16 -9.90 18.03
N PHE A 254 -13.30 -9.31 18.39
CA PHE A 254 -13.45 -7.86 18.44
C PHE A 254 -12.45 -7.20 19.41
N ALA A 255 -12.29 -7.75 20.61
CA ALA A 255 -11.29 -7.27 21.58
C ALA A 255 -9.86 -7.42 21.05
N SER A 256 -9.56 -8.50 20.31
CA SER A 256 -8.25 -8.70 19.68
C SER A 256 -7.95 -7.66 18.61
N LEU A 257 -8.95 -7.26 17.81
CA LEU A 257 -8.83 -6.21 16.81
C LEU A 257 -8.57 -4.86 17.48
N GLU A 258 -9.29 -4.53 18.55
CA GLU A 258 -9.07 -3.31 19.31
C GLU A 258 -7.65 -3.25 19.90
N ALA A 259 -7.21 -4.35 20.54
CA ALA A 259 -5.86 -4.45 21.08
C ALA A 259 -4.77 -4.33 19.99
N SER A 260 -4.99 -4.97 18.83
CA SER A 260 -4.09 -4.88 17.68
C SER A 260 -3.95 -3.44 17.19
N TYR A 261 -5.06 -2.71 17.05
CA TYR A 261 -5.06 -1.30 16.62
C TYR A 261 -4.38 -0.37 17.62
N LEU A 262 -4.59 -0.59 18.92
CA LEU A 262 -3.88 0.16 19.97
C LEU A 262 -2.37 -0.07 19.87
N ASN A 263 -1.95 -1.34 19.69
CA ASN A 263 -0.53 -1.68 19.54
C ASN A 263 0.10 -1.12 18.27
N LEU A 264 -0.60 -1.13 17.12
CA LEU A 264 -0.10 -0.56 15.86
C LEU A 264 0.33 0.91 16.03
N SER A 265 -0.47 1.70 16.75
CA SER A 265 -0.20 3.11 17.01
C SER A 265 1.05 3.36 17.86
N ASP A 266 1.37 2.42 18.74
CA ASP A 266 2.39 2.59 19.77
C ASP A 266 3.75 1.98 19.43
N SER A 267 3.80 0.94 18.59
CA SER A 267 5.04 0.29 18.12
C SER A 267 5.23 0.48 16.62
N THR A 268 4.44 -0.18 15.78
CA THR A 268 4.67 -0.29 14.33
C THR A 268 4.71 1.06 13.62
N PHE A 269 3.75 1.96 13.89
CA PHE A 269 3.77 3.29 13.29
C PHE A 269 4.89 4.17 13.85
N LYS A 270 5.31 3.99 15.11
CA LYS A 270 6.44 4.73 15.70
C LYS A 270 7.78 4.27 15.15
N ASP A 271 7.92 2.97 14.90
CA ASP A 271 9.11 2.36 14.29
C ASP A 271 9.23 2.77 12.82
N LEU A 272 8.10 2.92 12.11
CA LEU A 272 8.07 3.49 10.77
C LEU A 272 8.40 5.00 10.78
N ARG A 273 7.75 5.78 11.67
CA ARG A 273 7.91 7.24 11.79
C ARG A 273 7.70 7.72 13.22
N ARG A 274 8.75 8.28 13.83
CA ARG A 274 8.64 8.91 15.16
C ARG A 274 7.93 10.26 15.09
N LYS A 275 7.05 10.54 16.06
CA LYS A 275 6.40 11.87 16.20
C LYS A 275 7.40 13.00 16.48
N LEU A 276 8.53 12.69 17.11
CA LEU A 276 9.66 13.60 17.33
C LEU A 276 11.00 12.85 17.13
N PRO A 277 12.08 13.55 16.74
CA PRO A 277 13.44 13.01 16.78
C PRO A 277 13.79 12.41 18.15
N VAL A 278 14.86 11.60 18.22
CA VAL A 278 15.31 10.98 19.48
C VAL A 278 15.54 12.01 20.58
N THR A 279 15.96 13.22 20.20
CA THR A 279 16.18 14.37 21.10
C THR A 279 14.91 14.90 21.77
N ARG A 280 13.72 14.47 21.32
CA ARG A 280 12.40 14.97 21.79
C ARG A 280 12.22 16.48 21.61
N THR A 281 12.92 17.06 20.65
CA THR A 281 12.83 18.47 20.27
C THR A 281 12.60 18.59 18.77
N LEU A 282 11.86 19.61 18.34
CA LEU A 282 11.72 19.93 16.92
C LEU A 282 13.10 20.25 16.33
N PHE A 283 13.30 19.87 15.07
CA PHE A 283 14.57 20.10 14.41
C PHE A 283 14.83 21.61 14.29
N PRO A 284 15.97 22.13 14.79
CA PRO A 284 16.25 23.56 14.76
C PRO A 284 16.73 23.96 13.37
N TRP A 285 15.77 24.22 12.47
CA TRP A 285 16.01 24.62 11.08
C TRP A 285 16.96 25.83 10.94
N ASN A 286 16.91 26.75 11.91
CA ASN A 286 17.67 27.99 11.91
C ASN A 286 19.11 27.85 12.44
N ASN A 287 19.51 26.68 12.97
CA ASN A 287 20.81 26.49 13.63
C ASN A 287 21.46 25.15 13.29
N THR A 288 21.35 24.74 12.03
CA THR A 288 21.93 23.49 11.48
C THR A 288 23.45 23.42 11.58
N LEU A 289 24.15 24.55 11.73
CA LEU A 289 25.60 24.64 11.89
C LEU A 289 26.13 24.23 13.28
N GLN A 290 25.28 24.19 14.32
CA GLN A 290 25.72 23.81 15.68
C GLN A 290 25.96 22.30 15.85
N PHE A 291 25.50 21.46 14.93
CA PHE A 291 25.73 20.01 14.94
C PHE A 291 26.82 19.62 13.92
N SER A 292 28.04 20.11 14.14
CA SER A 292 29.22 19.70 13.35
C SER A 292 29.80 18.40 13.92
N LEU A 293 29.39 17.26 13.37
CA LEU A 293 30.07 15.96 13.57
C LEU A 293 31.51 15.96 13.03
N THR A 294 31.86 16.95 12.20
CA THR A 294 33.18 17.09 11.58
C THR A 294 34.27 17.42 12.59
N ARG A 295 33.95 18.16 13.67
CA ARG A 295 34.95 18.57 14.68
C ARG A 295 35.48 17.39 15.52
N ASP A 296 34.68 16.34 15.68
CA ASP A 296 35.08 15.16 16.44
C ASP A 296 35.82 14.11 15.57
N ILE A 297 35.57 14.09 14.25
CA ILE A 297 36.21 13.15 13.30
C ILE A 297 37.52 13.71 12.73
N SER A 298 37.62 15.01 12.47
CA SER A 298 38.85 15.64 11.95
C SER A 298 40.03 15.57 12.93
N LYS A 299 39.80 15.29 14.22
CA LYS A 299 40.86 15.08 15.21
C LYS A 299 41.45 13.66 15.18
N GLU A 300 40.77 12.69 14.58
CA GLU A 300 41.26 11.30 14.49
C GLU A 300 41.92 10.95 13.14
N LEU A 301 41.58 11.63 12.04
CA LEU A 301 41.97 11.21 10.68
C LEU A 301 43.14 12.02 10.10
N GLY A 302 44.29 12.08 10.80
CA GLY A 302 45.51 12.77 10.38
C GLY A 302 45.76 12.76 8.86
N ILE A 303 45.88 13.96 8.28
CA ILE A 303 45.93 14.19 6.83
C ILE A 303 47.28 13.77 6.24
N GLY A 304 47.22 12.88 5.26
CA GLY A 304 48.30 12.53 4.33
C GLY A 304 47.87 11.33 3.48
N LYS A 305 47.26 11.53 2.30
CA LYS A 305 46.79 10.42 1.46
C LYS A 305 47.85 10.01 0.43
N THR A 306 48.26 8.74 0.51
CA THR A 306 48.87 7.95 -0.58
C THR A 306 47.78 7.21 -1.36
N ALA A 307 48.05 6.79 -2.61
CA ALA A 307 47.10 6.01 -3.40
C ALA A 307 46.81 4.65 -2.73
N GLN A 308 45.53 4.30 -2.60
CA GLN A 308 45.06 3.12 -1.87
C GLN A 308 44.03 2.35 -2.69
N VAL A 309 44.07 1.03 -2.57
CA VAL A 309 43.08 0.08 -3.09
C VAL A 309 42.18 -0.37 -1.95
N ALA A 310 40.87 -0.20 -2.13
CA ALA A 310 39.85 -0.58 -1.17
C ALA A 310 39.06 -1.79 -1.68
N ILE A 311 38.84 -2.78 -0.82
CA ILE A 311 37.92 -3.90 -1.07
C ILE A 311 36.56 -3.52 -0.46
N VAL A 312 35.52 -3.54 -1.28
CA VAL A 312 34.17 -3.11 -0.90
C VAL A 312 33.23 -4.32 -0.84
N ASP A 313 32.57 -4.51 0.31
CA ASP A 313 31.42 -5.39 0.39
C ASP A 313 30.20 -4.63 -0.16
N HIS A 314 29.80 -4.97 -1.39
CA HIS A 314 28.69 -4.31 -2.06
C HIS A 314 27.32 -4.52 -1.37
N VAL A 315 27.16 -5.60 -0.59
CA VAL A 315 25.90 -5.88 0.12
C VAL A 315 25.80 -5.06 1.40
N LYS A 316 26.90 -5.00 2.16
CA LYS A 316 26.95 -4.22 3.41
C LYS A 316 27.29 -2.74 3.20
N GLN A 317 27.69 -2.36 1.98
CA GLN A 317 28.10 -1.00 1.61
C GLN A 317 29.22 -0.45 2.51
N VAL A 318 30.18 -1.31 2.89
CA VAL A 318 31.33 -0.94 3.73
C VAL A 318 32.63 -1.34 3.06
N CYS A 319 33.66 -0.53 3.28
CA CYS A 319 35.03 -0.88 2.94
C CYS A 319 35.52 -1.93 3.95
N THR A 320 35.82 -3.14 3.49
CA THR A 320 36.23 -4.25 4.35
C THR A 320 37.73 -4.35 4.51
N ASP A 321 38.51 -3.83 3.55
CA ASP A 321 39.98 -3.83 3.60
C ASP A 321 40.56 -2.68 2.76
N VAL A 322 41.71 -2.14 3.16
CA VAL A 322 42.42 -1.05 2.48
C VAL A 322 43.92 -1.35 2.46
N ARG A 323 44.52 -1.33 1.27
CA ARG A 323 45.97 -1.47 1.09
C ARG A 323 46.55 -0.38 0.18
N PRO A 324 47.85 -0.08 0.24
CA PRO A 324 48.50 0.76 -0.76
C PRO A 324 48.37 0.16 -2.17
N ALA A 325 48.25 1.02 -3.18
CA ALA A 325 48.35 0.60 -4.58
C ALA A 325 49.79 0.15 -4.90
N THR A 326 49.94 -0.91 -5.70
CA THR A 326 51.25 -1.34 -6.20
C THR A 326 51.68 -0.51 -7.41
N ASP A 327 52.97 -0.50 -7.72
CA ASP A 327 53.50 0.21 -8.90
C ASP A 327 52.90 -0.29 -10.22
N GLU A 328 52.42 -1.54 -10.28
CA GLU A 328 51.73 -2.13 -11.44
C GLU A 328 50.26 -1.67 -11.57
N GLU A 329 49.65 -1.19 -10.47
CA GLU A 329 48.25 -0.74 -10.45
C GLU A 329 48.09 0.75 -10.78
N LEU A 330 49.16 1.52 -10.51
CA LEU A 330 49.30 2.94 -10.82
C LEU A 330 49.58 3.14 -12.32
N ALA A 331 49.16 4.29 -12.85
CA ALA A 331 49.56 4.67 -14.19
C ALA A 331 51.03 5.14 -14.20
N THR A 332 51.61 5.24 -15.39
CA THR A 332 52.94 5.84 -15.58
C THR A 332 53.03 7.23 -14.94
N PRO A 333 54.24 7.69 -14.55
CA PRO A 333 54.44 9.04 -14.02
C PRO A 333 53.87 10.15 -14.92
N TYR A 334 53.90 9.95 -16.23
CA TYR A 334 53.35 10.88 -17.22
C TYR A 334 51.82 11.02 -17.09
N VAL A 335 51.07 9.92 -17.02
CA VAL A 335 49.60 9.95 -16.88
C VAL A 335 49.20 10.35 -15.46
N GLU A 336 49.96 9.93 -14.45
CA GLU A 336 49.76 10.32 -13.06
C GLU A 336 49.89 11.83 -12.86
N GLU A 337 50.73 12.53 -13.63
CA GLU A 337 50.83 14.00 -13.58
C GLU A 337 49.51 14.68 -13.98
N PHE A 338 48.87 14.24 -15.06
CA PHE A 338 47.53 14.72 -15.47
C PHE A 338 46.47 14.33 -14.43
N ARG A 339 46.50 13.10 -13.92
CA ARG A 339 45.56 12.62 -12.91
C ARG A 339 45.67 13.42 -11.61
N CYS A 340 46.87 13.64 -11.09
CA CYS A 340 47.11 14.36 -9.85
C CYS A 340 46.70 15.84 -9.94
N ASN A 341 47.06 16.52 -11.04
CA ASN A 341 46.67 17.92 -11.24
C ASN A 341 45.14 18.06 -11.31
N LEU A 342 44.47 17.15 -12.03
CA LEU A 342 43.01 17.14 -12.10
C LEU A 342 42.36 16.81 -10.75
N ASP A 343 42.91 15.87 -10.00
CA ASP A 343 42.43 15.52 -8.65
C ASP A 343 42.54 16.71 -7.68
N ILE A 344 43.64 17.46 -7.73
CA ILE A 344 43.84 18.67 -6.91
C ILE A 344 42.81 19.75 -7.23
N GLU A 345 42.59 20.05 -8.51
CA GLU A 345 41.62 21.08 -8.91
C GLU A 345 40.17 20.67 -8.62
N LEU A 346 39.83 19.40 -8.84
CA LEU A 346 38.51 18.86 -8.51
C LEU A 346 38.24 18.84 -7.01
N LEU A 347 39.24 18.53 -6.17
CA LEU A 347 39.10 18.58 -4.72
C LEU A 347 38.72 19.99 -4.24
N LYS A 348 39.36 21.03 -4.79
CA LYS A 348 39.02 22.43 -4.50
C LYS A 348 37.57 22.74 -4.91
N TYR A 349 37.18 22.32 -6.11
CA TYR A 349 35.82 22.51 -6.60
C TYR A 349 34.77 21.78 -5.74
N VAL A 350 35.02 20.52 -5.40
CA VAL A 350 34.07 19.70 -4.63
C VAL A 350 33.95 20.17 -3.20
N GLU A 351 35.03 20.61 -2.57
CA GLU A 351 35.00 21.23 -1.24
C GLU A 351 34.14 22.51 -1.22
N GLU A 352 34.21 23.31 -2.30
CA GLU A 352 33.42 24.54 -2.47
C GLU A 352 31.94 24.24 -2.79
N ALA A 353 31.66 23.38 -3.76
CA ALA A 353 30.33 23.15 -4.31
C ALA A 353 29.51 22.09 -3.55
N TYR A 354 30.17 21.11 -2.94
CA TYR A 354 29.53 19.95 -2.30
C TYR A 354 30.12 19.70 -0.90
N PRO A 355 29.55 20.32 0.17
CA PRO A 355 30.07 20.17 1.54
C PRO A 355 30.13 18.75 2.12
N LYS A 356 29.53 17.77 1.43
CA LYS A 356 29.57 16.32 1.72
C LYS A 356 29.91 15.49 0.46
N GLY A 357 30.42 16.14 -0.57
CA GLY A 357 30.78 15.51 -1.83
C GLY A 357 32.09 14.76 -1.71
N VAL A 358 32.23 13.74 -2.54
CA VAL A 358 33.47 13.02 -2.78
C VAL A 358 33.76 13.05 -4.28
N CYS A 359 35.03 13.16 -4.63
CA CYS A 359 35.49 12.95 -5.99
C CYS A 359 36.60 11.91 -6.05
N SER A 360 36.73 11.28 -7.22
CA SER A 360 37.84 10.39 -7.54
C SER A 360 38.15 10.46 -9.02
N VAL A 361 39.44 10.49 -9.35
CA VAL A 361 39.95 10.47 -10.73
C VAL A 361 40.65 9.14 -10.99
N TYR A 362 40.19 8.42 -12.00
CA TYR A 362 40.71 7.11 -12.39
C TYR A 362 41.35 7.16 -13.77
N CYS A 363 42.47 6.49 -13.96
CA CYS A 363 42.94 6.15 -15.31
C CYS A 363 42.23 4.87 -15.77
N ILE A 364 41.40 4.99 -16.80
CA ILE A 364 40.57 3.89 -17.33
C ILE A 364 41.13 3.32 -18.63
N ASN A 365 41.97 4.07 -19.35
CA ASN A 365 42.68 3.59 -20.54
C ASN A 365 44.04 4.29 -20.68
N GLY A 366 45.05 3.58 -21.20
CA GLY A 366 46.40 4.12 -21.43
C GLY A 366 47.27 4.23 -20.16
N LYS A 367 47.16 3.29 -19.22
CA LYS A 367 47.97 3.27 -17.98
C LYS A 367 49.47 3.16 -18.24
N ASP A 368 49.85 2.59 -19.37
CA ASP A 368 51.21 2.29 -19.84
C ASP A 368 51.83 3.40 -20.71
N VAL A 369 51.15 4.54 -20.89
CA VAL A 369 51.65 5.64 -21.72
C VAL A 369 52.79 6.39 -21.04
N GLU A 370 54.03 6.12 -21.43
CA GLU A 370 55.22 6.70 -20.77
C GLU A 370 55.63 8.10 -21.27
N ALA A 371 55.14 8.53 -22.44
CA ALA A 371 55.53 9.80 -23.08
C ALA A 371 54.44 10.33 -24.04
N PRO A 372 54.52 11.61 -24.47
CA PRO A 372 53.60 12.17 -25.46
C PRO A 372 53.65 11.36 -26.77
N GLY A 373 52.49 10.91 -27.26
CA GLY A 373 52.42 10.14 -28.51
C GLY A 373 51.32 9.07 -28.57
N SER A 374 50.63 8.81 -27.47
CA SER A 374 49.49 7.88 -27.41
C SER A 374 48.31 8.51 -26.69
N ASN A 375 47.10 8.08 -27.03
CA ASN A 375 45.88 8.54 -26.38
C ASN A 375 45.71 7.83 -25.02
N PHE A 376 45.14 8.52 -24.05
CA PHE A 376 44.77 7.95 -22.75
C PHE A 376 43.44 8.52 -22.29
N GLU A 377 42.80 7.85 -21.32
CA GLU A 377 41.48 8.23 -20.84
C GLU A 377 41.42 8.24 -19.31
N LEU A 378 40.89 9.35 -18.79
CA LEU A 378 40.60 9.52 -17.38
C LEU A 378 39.08 9.53 -17.14
N ALA A 379 38.64 8.91 -16.05
CA ALA A 379 37.27 9.01 -15.57
C ALA A 379 37.24 9.80 -14.26
N VAL A 380 36.42 10.84 -14.20
CA VAL A 380 36.13 11.60 -12.99
C VAL A 380 34.77 11.20 -12.48
N VAL A 381 34.67 10.85 -11.21
CA VAL A 381 33.41 10.57 -10.54
C VAL A 381 33.24 11.58 -9.41
N ILE A 382 32.18 12.37 -9.44
CA ILE A 382 31.76 13.24 -8.33
C ILE A 382 30.44 12.68 -7.79
N SER A 383 30.35 12.52 -6.48
CA SER A 383 29.13 12.04 -5.82
C SER A 383 28.88 12.85 -4.57
N ALA A 384 27.64 13.29 -4.39
CA ALA A 384 27.20 13.96 -3.18
C ALA A 384 25.83 13.40 -2.79
N ALA A 385 25.73 12.88 -1.57
CA ALA A 385 24.48 12.39 -1.04
C ALA A 385 24.12 13.12 0.24
N ARG A 386 22.85 13.52 0.34
CA ARG A 386 22.25 14.06 1.54
C ARG A 386 21.01 13.24 1.88
N HIS A 387 21.21 12.27 2.75
CA HIS A 387 20.10 11.58 3.38
C HIS A 387 19.64 12.42 4.56
N SER A 388 18.42 12.94 4.47
CA SER A 388 17.78 13.65 5.56
C SER A 388 16.40 13.03 5.83
N PRO A 389 16.34 11.76 6.28
CA PRO A 389 15.06 11.11 6.57
C PRO A 389 14.24 11.87 7.61
N GLN A 390 14.92 12.56 8.53
CA GLN A 390 14.31 13.44 9.54
C GLN A 390 13.56 14.64 8.96
N ASN A 391 13.97 15.09 7.76
CA ASN A 391 13.37 16.19 7.02
C ASN A 391 12.58 15.68 5.81
N PHE A 392 12.24 14.38 5.81
CA PHE A 392 11.48 13.72 4.75
C PHE A 392 12.04 13.92 3.35
N CYS A 393 13.35 14.14 3.23
CA CYS A 393 14.01 14.43 1.96
C CYS A 393 15.34 13.67 1.89
N ASN A 394 15.49 12.89 0.83
CA ASN A 394 16.77 12.29 0.47
C ASN A 394 17.16 12.83 -0.91
N GLY A 395 18.37 13.34 -1.02
CA GLY A 395 18.94 13.79 -2.28
C GLY A 395 20.23 13.05 -2.57
N SER A 396 20.45 12.69 -3.82
CA SER A 396 21.69 12.17 -4.35
C SER A 396 22.01 12.89 -5.65
N TRP A 397 23.24 13.32 -5.79
CA TRP A 397 23.83 13.82 -7.01
C TRP A 397 25.01 12.93 -7.36
N SER A 398 25.10 12.53 -8.62
CA SER A 398 26.31 11.94 -9.17
C SER A 398 26.60 12.50 -10.56
N SER A 399 27.87 12.73 -10.84
CA SER A 399 28.34 13.00 -12.18
C SER A 399 29.55 12.16 -12.52
N VAL A 400 29.57 11.64 -13.73
CA VAL A 400 30.64 10.81 -14.28
C VAL A 400 31.12 11.46 -15.56
N TRP A 401 32.41 11.77 -15.62
CA TRP A 401 33.04 12.43 -16.76
C TRP A 401 34.13 11.56 -17.34
N ASN A 402 33.98 11.20 -18.61
CA ASN A 402 35.01 10.51 -19.37
C ASN A 402 35.80 11.55 -20.16
N ILE A 403 37.11 11.62 -19.91
CA ILE A 403 38.03 12.61 -20.47
C ILE A 403 39.03 11.85 -21.34
N GLU A 404 38.89 12.01 -22.65
CA GLU A 404 39.69 11.30 -23.65
C GLU A 404 40.73 12.26 -24.22
N PHE A 405 42.00 12.03 -23.88
CA PHE A 405 43.13 12.81 -24.37
C PHE A 405 43.60 12.24 -25.72
N LYS A 406 43.36 12.99 -26.80
CA LYS A 406 43.69 12.59 -28.17
C LYS A 406 44.91 13.35 -28.68
N TYR A 407 46.07 12.71 -28.61
CA TYR A 407 47.33 13.31 -29.01
C TYR A 407 47.37 13.65 -30.50
N ASP A 408 46.92 12.73 -31.36
CA ASP A 408 46.90 12.93 -32.83
C ASP A 408 46.03 14.10 -33.28
N GLN A 409 44.98 14.40 -32.51
CA GLN A 409 44.02 15.46 -32.79
C GLN A 409 44.34 16.75 -32.02
N GLN A 410 45.36 16.74 -31.15
CA GLN A 410 45.68 17.81 -30.20
C GLN A 410 44.43 18.30 -29.45
N ALA A 411 43.56 17.36 -29.07
CA ALA A 411 42.25 17.63 -28.49
C ALA A 411 42.00 16.75 -27.27
N VAL A 412 41.22 17.26 -26.33
CA VAL A 412 40.70 16.51 -25.18
C VAL A 412 39.18 16.54 -25.27
N GLU A 413 38.56 15.37 -25.42
CA GLU A 413 37.09 15.25 -25.39
C GLU A 413 36.61 15.01 -23.96
N VAL A 414 35.69 15.84 -23.48
CA VAL A 414 35.10 15.74 -22.14
C VAL A 414 33.64 15.34 -22.29
N LYS A 415 33.26 14.15 -21.83
CA LYS A 415 31.89 13.61 -21.93
C LYS A 415 31.31 13.41 -20.53
N GLY A 416 30.28 14.16 -20.18
CA GLY A 416 29.64 14.13 -18.87
C GLY A 416 28.31 13.38 -18.86
N LYS A 417 28.07 12.62 -17.81
CA LYS A 417 26.75 12.06 -17.46
C LYS A 417 26.43 12.49 -16.03
N MET A 418 25.35 13.23 -15.85
CA MET A 418 24.88 13.73 -14.56
C MET A 418 23.55 13.06 -14.21
N GLN A 419 23.40 12.65 -12.96
CA GLN A 419 22.17 12.10 -12.42
C GLN A 419 21.81 12.79 -11.10
N VAL A 420 20.56 13.20 -11.00
CA VAL A 420 19.97 13.69 -9.75
C VAL A 420 18.84 12.76 -9.33
N GLY A 421 18.89 12.35 -8.07
CA GLY A 421 17.82 11.66 -7.38
C GLY A 421 17.36 12.53 -6.21
N ALA A 422 16.09 12.90 -6.14
CA ALA A 422 15.51 13.52 -4.97
C ALA A 422 14.20 12.82 -4.60
N HIS A 423 14.02 12.53 -3.33
CA HIS A 423 12.81 11.89 -2.82
C HIS A 423 12.32 12.68 -1.62
N TYR A 424 11.13 13.27 -1.75
CA TYR A 424 10.43 13.96 -0.68
C TYR A 424 9.16 13.19 -0.29
N PHE A 425 8.95 12.96 1.01
CA PHE A 425 7.93 12.00 1.49
C PHE A 425 7.18 12.43 2.77
N GLU A 426 6.98 13.73 2.99
CA GLU A 426 6.35 14.25 4.24
C GLU A 426 4.81 14.07 4.28
N GLU A 427 4.13 14.40 3.19
CA GLU A 427 2.66 14.36 3.02
C GLU A 427 2.26 13.73 1.67
N GLY A 428 3.19 12.99 1.05
CA GLY A 428 3.03 12.37 -0.26
C GLY A 428 4.40 12.00 -0.84
N ASN A 429 4.46 10.97 -1.68
CA ASN A 429 5.72 10.50 -2.27
C ASN A 429 6.00 11.23 -3.58
N VAL A 430 6.96 12.16 -3.56
CA VAL A 430 7.44 12.86 -4.75
C VAL A 430 8.88 12.46 -5.00
N GLN A 431 9.11 11.85 -6.16
CA GLN A 431 10.43 11.43 -6.61
C GLN A 431 10.82 12.20 -7.87
N LEU A 432 12.04 12.70 -7.88
CA LEU A 432 12.73 13.25 -9.04
C LEU A 432 13.89 12.30 -9.35
N ASP A 433 13.84 11.62 -10.49
CA ASP A 433 15.00 10.94 -11.07
C ASP A 433 15.22 11.55 -12.45
N ALA A 434 16.30 12.32 -12.59
CA ALA A 434 16.60 13.02 -13.83
C ALA A 434 18.06 12.80 -14.21
N LYS A 435 18.27 12.57 -15.51
CA LYS A 435 19.58 12.25 -16.11
C LYS A 435 19.85 13.22 -17.25
N HIS A 436 21.10 13.65 -17.36
CA HIS A 436 21.55 14.54 -18.42
C HIS A 436 22.93 14.12 -18.92
N GLU A 437 23.14 14.21 -20.23
CA GLU A 437 24.42 13.91 -20.87
C GLU A 437 24.89 15.15 -21.64
N CYS A 438 26.18 15.46 -21.53
CA CYS A 438 26.81 16.57 -22.26
C CYS A 438 28.18 16.15 -22.81
N LYS A 439 28.67 16.92 -23.79
CA LYS A 439 30.00 16.73 -24.37
C LYS A 439 30.61 18.09 -24.71
N ASP A 440 31.89 18.24 -24.40
CA ASP A 440 32.71 19.38 -24.80
C ASP A 440 34.06 18.91 -25.37
N THR A 441 34.81 19.81 -25.99
CA THR A 441 36.14 19.52 -26.56
C THR A 441 37.06 20.71 -26.38
N ILE A 442 38.23 20.47 -25.78
CA ILE A 442 39.26 21.48 -25.56
C ILE A 442 40.55 21.12 -26.27
N LEU A 443 41.48 22.08 -26.35
CA LEU A 443 42.81 21.86 -26.87
C LEU A 443 43.66 21.11 -25.85
N PHE A 444 44.53 20.22 -26.34
CA PHE A 444 45.52 19.56 -25.52
C PHE A 444 46.58 20.59 -25.06
N GLN A 445 46.80 20.70 -23.75
CA GLN A 445 47.67 21.68 -23.11
C GLN A 445 48.56 21.03 -22.04
N THR A 446 49.23 21.81 -21.19
CA THR A 446 49.98 21.26 -20.05
C THR A 446 49.03 20.58 -19.04
N PRO A 447 49.53 19.67 -18.19
CA PRO A 447 48.70 19.01 -17.18
C PRO A 447 47.91 19.98 -16.29
N GLU A 448 48.52 21.10 -15.89
CA GLU A 448 47.89 22.12 -15.05
C GLU A 448 46.80 22.89 -15.80
N GLU A 449 47.07 23.32 -17.03
CA GLU A 449 46.12 24.06 -17.86
C GLU A 449 44.91 23.18 -18.23
N CYS A 450 45.15 21.90 -18.55
CA CYS A 450 44.08 20.93 -18.78
C CYS A 450 43.23 20.75 -17.52
N ALA A 451 43.84 20.57 -16.35
CA ALA A 451 43.12 20.36 -15.09
C ALA A 451 42.18 21.53 -14.75
N VAL A 452 42.66 22.77 -14.90
CA VAL A 452 41.85 23.99 -14.66
C VAL A 452 40.71 24.09 -15.67
N THR A 453 40.99 23.86 -16.95
CA THR A 453 40.00 23.99 -18.02
C THR A 453 38.91 22.92 -17.89
N ILE A 454 39.30 21.66 -17.66
CA ILE A 454 38.36 20.54 -17.47
C ILE A 454 37.47 20.80 -16.24
N THR A 455 38.06 21.21 -15.11
CA THR A 455 37.29 21.51 -13.90
C THR A 455 36.29 22.65 -14.13
N THR A 456 36.67 23.65 -14.93
CA THR A 456 35.78 24.76 -15.30
C THR A 456 34.61 24.29 -16.17
N ILE A 457 34.86 23.39 -17.13
CA ILE A 457 33.81 22.78 -17.98
C ILE A 457 32.83 21.97 -17.14
N ILE A 458 33.36 21.11 -16.26
CA ILE A 458 32.54 20.31 -15.33
C ILE A 458 31.65 21.24 -14.51
N ARG A 459 32.25 22.25 -13.86
CA ARG A 459 31.53 23.24 -13.06
C ARG A 459 30.45 23.97 -13.86
N HIS A 460 30.74 24.38 -15.09
CA HIS A 460 29.80 25.08 -15.96
C HIS A 460 28.57 24.20 -16.27
N HIS A 461 28.80 22.98 -16.75
CA HIS A 461 27.72 22.07 -17.12
C HIS A 461 26.91 21.57 -15.92
N GLU A 462 27.55 21.29 -14.78
CA GLU A 462 26.80 20.95 -13.56
C GLU A 462 25.90 22.11 -13.11
N ALA A 463 26.41 23.35 -13.11
CA ALA A 463 25.64 24.53 -12.76
C ALA A 463 24.49 24.82 -13.74
N GLU A 464 24.74 24.66 -15.04
CA GLU A 464 23.72 24.81 -16.09
C GLU A 464 22.60 23.78 -15.93
N TYR A 465 22.95 22.52 -15.65
CA TYR A 465 21.95 21.47 -15.42
C TYR A 465 21.12 21.74 -14.15
N PHE A 466 21.75 22.16 -13.04
CA PHE A 466 21.03 22.58 -11.83
C PHE A 466 20.06 23.73 -12.11
N ALA A 467 20.50 24.76 -12.83
CA ALA A 467 19.65 25.90 -13.20
C ALA A 467 18.47 25.45 -14.09
N SER A 468 18.69 24.51 -15.01
CA SER A 468 17.62 23.96 -15.87
C SER A 468 16.56 23.17 -15.08
N LEU A 469 16.99 22.41 -14.06
CA LEU A 469 16.10 21.68 -13.16
C LEU A 469 15.28 22.64 -12.28
N GLU A 470 15.91 23.69 -11.77
CA GLU A 470 15.23 24.73 -10.99
C GLU A 470 14.21 25.49 -11.85
N ALA A 471 14.57 25.87 -13.08
CA ALA A 471 13.65 26.51 -14.01
C ALA A 471 12.47 25.60 -14.39
N SER A 472 12.73 24.30 -14.60
CA SER A 472 11.69 23.31 -14.86
C SER A 472 10.74 23.16 -13.66
N TYR A 473 11.28 23.15 -12.44
CA TYR A 473 10.50 23.13 -11.20
C TYR A 473 9.66 24.39 -11.02
N LEU A 474 10.20 25.58 -11.30
CA LEU A 474 9.46 26.85 -11.20
C LEU A 474 8.36 26.99 -12.26
N ASN A 475 8.52 26.33 -13.41
CA ASN A 475 7.51 26.28 -14.48
C ASN A 475 6.40 25.25 -14.23
N LEU A 476 6.54 24.36 -13.23
CA LEU A 476 5.43 23.55 -12.76
C LEU A 476 4.45 24.48 -12.03
N SER A 477 3.28 24.69 -12.64
CA SER A 477 2.31 25.67 -12.14
C SER A 477 1.85 25.36 -10.71
N ASP A 478 1.56 26.41 -9.94
CA ASP A 478 0.90 26.30 -8.64
C ASP A 478 -0.41 25.50 -8.70
N SER A 479 -1.09 25.45 -9.86
CA SER A 479 -2.24 24.57 -10.12
C SER A 479 -1.86 23.08 -10.12
N THR A 480 -0.76 22.70 -10.78
CA THR A 480 -0.29 21.31 -10.84
C THR A 480 0.05 20.78 -9.44
N PHE A 481 0.66 21.61 -8.59
CA PHE A 481 0.92 21.25 -7.19
C PHE A 481 -0.29 21.43 -6.27
N LYS A 482 -1.23 22.33 -6.53
CA LYS A 482 -2.50 22.45 -5.78
C LYS A 482 -3.43 21.27 -6.00
N ASP A 483 -3.45 20.72 -7.21
CA ASP A 483 -4.24 19.54 -7.55
C ASP A 483 -3.65 18.28 -6.88
N LEU A 484 -2.33 18.28 -6.62
CA LEU A 484 -1.63 17.20 -5.89
C LEU A 484 -1.53 17.42 -4.36
N ARG A 485 -1.59 18.66 -3.87
CA ARG A 485 -1.55 19.02 -2.44
C ARG A 485 -2.77 19.84 -2.05
N ARG A 486 -3.87 19.19 -1.67
CA ARG A 486 -4.84 19.82 -0.77
C ARG A 486 -4.27 19.84 0.63
N LYS A 487 -3.75 21.00 1.05
CA LYS A 487 -3.18 21.23 2.40
C LYS A 487 -4.20 21.72 3.45
N LEU A 488 -5.43 22.03 3.05
CA LEU A 488 -6.52 22.42 3.95
C LEU A 488 -7.86 21.96 3.37
N PRO A 489 -8.79 21.47 4.21
CA PRO A 489 -10.17 21.26 3.79
C PRO A 489 -10.80 22.60 3.40
N VAL A 490 -11.81 22.56 2.53
CA VAL A 490 -12.57 23.73 2.02
C VAL A 490 -13.15 24.58 3.18
N THR A 491 -13.23 24.01 4.39
CA THR A 491 -13.69 24.62 5.64
C THR A 491 -12.69 25.59 6.30
N ARG A 492 -11.41 25.65 5.86
CA ARG A 492 -10.34 26.51 6.42
C ARG A 492 -9.98 26.27 7.90
N THR A 493 -10.26 25.09 8.45
CA THR A 493 -9.88 24.70 9.82
C THR A 493 -8.89 23.54 9.80
N LEU A 494 -7.79 23.67 10.56
CA LEU A 494 -6.76 22.64 10.71
C LEU A 494 -7.28 21.46 11.54
N PHE A 495 -6.97 20.25 11.10
CA PHE A 495 -7.18 19.01 11.87
C PHE A 495 -6.36 19.06 13.19
N PRO A 496 -6.98 18.85 14.36
CA PRO A 496 -6.29 19.00 15.64
C PRO A 496 -5.48 17.76 16.00
N TRP A 497 -4.24 17.68 15.50
CA TRP A 497 -3.27 16.61 15.77
C TRP A 497 -2.86 16.41 17.25
N ASN A 498 -3.29 17.30 18.14
CA ASN A 498 -2.99 17.24 19.57
C ASN A 498 -3.90 16.28 20.36
N ASN A 499 -4.91 15.68 19.74
CA ASN A 499 -5.88 14.82 20.41
C ASN A 499 -6.11 13.48 19.69
N THR A 500 -5.04 12.75 19.36
CA THR A 500 -5.12 11.39 18.75
C THR A 500 -5.80 10.35 19.64
N LEU A 501 -6.07 10.65 20.92
CA LEU A 501 -6.87 9.81 21.82
C LEU A 501 -8.39 9.95 21.58
N GLN A 502 -8.81 10.86 20.69
CA GLN A 502 -10.22 11.18 20.48
C GLN A 502 -10.85 10.48 19.27
N PHE A 503 -10.07 9.89 18.37
CA PHE A 503 -10.56 9.12 17.22
C PHE A 503 -9.75 7.83 17.11
N SER A 504 -10.36 6.73 17.54
CA SER A 504 -9.89 5.38 17.28
C SER A 504 -10.88 4.84 16.27
N LEU A 505 -10.41 4.41 15.09
CA LEU A 505 -11.29 3.85 14.06
C LEU A 505 -12.16 2.74 14.67
N THR A 506 -11.60 1.93 15.57
CA THR A 506 -12.28 0.87 16.31
C THR A 506 -13.28 1.40 17.35
N ARG A 507 -12.97 2.51 18.03
CA ARG A 507 -13.87 3.14 19.01
C ARG A 507 -15.00 3.91 18.34
N ASP A 508 -14.73 4.55 17.22
CA ASP A 508 -15.73 5.23 16.41
C ASP A 508 -16.60 4.19 15.69
N ILE A 509 -16.03 3.07 15.22
CA ILE A 509 -16.78 1.89 14.77
C ILE A 509 -17.61 1.28 15.90
N SER A 510 -17.11 1.10 17.13
CA SER A 510 -17.89 0.57 18.26
C SER A 510 -19.02 1.51 18.67
N LYS A 511 -18.75 2.82 18.75
CA LYS A 511 -19.71 3.86 19.15
C LYS A 511 -20.75 4.13 18.07
N GLU A 512 -20.39 3.96 16.79
CA GLU A 512 -21.29 4.11 15.66
C GLU A 512 -22.02 2.79 15.32
N LEU A 513 -21.42 1.62 15.53
CA LEU A 513 -22.13 0.35 15.45
C LEU A 513 -23.01 0.12 16.68
N GLY A 514 -22.81 0.86 17.78
CA GLY A 514 -23.58 0.72 19.02
C GLY A 514 -23.37 -0.62 19.72
N ILE A 515 -22.19 -1.22 19.53
CA ILE A 515 -21.79 -2.46 20.19
C ILE A 515 -21.57 -2.13 21.68
N GLY A 516 -22.53 -2.51 22.52
CA GLY A 516 -22.43 -2.44 23.97
C GLY A 516 -21.50 -3.52 24.52
N LYS A 517 -20.85 -3.22 25.64
CA LYS A 517 -20.07 -4.21 26.41
C LYS A 517 -20.93 -5.34 26.95
#